data_AF-X1LI13-F1
#
_entry.id   AF-X1LI13-F1
#
_cell.length_a   1.000
_cell.length_b   1.000
_cell.length_c   1.000
_cell.angle_alpha   90.00
_cell.angle_beta   90.00
_cell.angle_gamma   90.00
#
_symmetry.space_group_name_H-M   'P 1'
#
loop_
_entity.id
_entity.type
_entity.pdbx_description
1 polymer ?
#
loop_
_entity_poly.entity_id
_entity_poly.type
_entity_poly.pdbx_seq_one_letter_code
_entity_poly.pdbx_strand_id
1 'polypeptide(L)'
;KDNIGEELLNSKLSIPNQDRVFYIKYAFEKGMSVEEISSYTKIDPWFLFNIKQLVDFEKGFKCEDIKDITKEKLFEAKKLGYSDVQIAYLCNTHENKVRALRSKFNIKNSILIRNR
;
A
#
# COMPACT_ATOMS: atom_id res chain seq x y z
N LYS A 1 -0.03 -0.51 -18.32
CA LYS A 1 -0.58 0.35 -17.25
C LYS A 1 -1.44 1.39 -17.94
N ASP A 2 -2.75 1.24 -17.82
CA ASP A 2 -3.71 2.08 -18.53
C ASP A 2 -3.53 3.53 -18.06
N ASN A 3 -3.18 4.41 -18.98
CA ASN A 3 -3.03 5.83 -18.66
C ASN A 3 -4.44 6.42 -18.56
N ILE A 4 -5.05 6.29 -17.38
CA ILE A 4 -6.35 6.90 -17.06
C ILE A 4 -6.17 8.41 -17.24
N GLY A 5 -6.97 9.02 -18.12
CA GLY A 5 -6.98 10.46 -18.34
C GLY A 5 -7.40 11.22 -17.07
N GLU A 6 -6.83 12.41 -16.87
CA GLU A 6 -7.06 13.23 -15.67
C GLU A 6 -8.55 13.52 -15.43
N GLU A 7 -9.32 13.74 -16.49
CA GLU A 7 -10.77 13.97 -16.41
C GLU A 7 -11.52 12.77 -15.83
N LEU A 8 -11.17 11.56 -16.27
CA LEU A 8 -11.76 10.32 -15.75
C LEU A 8 -11.37 10.12 -14.28
N LEU A 9 -10.12 10.43 -13.91
CA LEU A 9 -9.66 10.34 -12.53
C LEU A 9 -10.45 11.27 -11.60
N ASN A 10 -10.60 12.55 -11.97
CA ASN A 10 -11.34 13.53 -11.19
C ASN A 10 -12.80 13.12 -11.01
N SER A 11 -13.45 12.65 -12.07
CA SER A 11 -14.82 12.13 -12.02
C SER A 11 -14.96 10.95 -11.04
N LYS A 12 -14.01 10.00 -11.07
CA LYS A 12 -14.01 8.82 -10.20
C LYS A 12 -13.68 9.12 -8.73
N LEU A 13 -12.99 10.22 -8.46
CA LEU A 13 -12.75 10.70 -7.09
C LEU A 13 -13.99 11.41 -6.53
N SER A 14 -14.67 12.23 -7.34
CA SER A 14 -15.84 12.98 -6.90
C SER A 14 -17.10 12.12 -6.73
N ILE A 15 -17.31 11.14 -7.61
CA ILE A 15 -18.52 10.29 -7.56
C ILE A 15 -18.24 9.07 -6.67
N PRO A 16 -18.99 8.88 -5.57
CA PRO A 16 -18.85 7.71 -4.72
C PRO A 16 -19.04 6.41 -5.51
N ASN A 17 -18.01 5.55 -5.51
CA ASN A 17 -18.05 4.24 -6.14
C ASN A 17 -17.27 3.21 -5.30
N GLN A 18 -17.49 1.93 -5.59
CA GLN A 18 -16.86 0.80 -4.89
C GLN A 18 -15.33 0.77 -5.08
N ASP A 19 -14.85 1.18 -6.25
CA ASP A 19 -13.44 1.13 -6.63
C ASP A 19 -12.67 2.41 -6.25
N ARG A 20 -13.32 3.36 -5.57
CA ARG A 20 -12.82 4.71 -5.33
C ARG A 20 -11.51 4.71 -4.55
N VAL A 21 -11.32 3.73 -3.66
CA VAL A 21 -10.05 3.54 -2.92
C VAL A 21 -8.89 3.27 -3.88
N PHE A 22 -9.11 2.54 -4.96
CA PHE A 22 -8.08 2.28 -5.98
C PHE A 22 -7.76 3.54 -6.79
N TYR A 23 -8.78 4.36 -7.11
CA TYR A 23 -8.56 5.66 -7.76
C TYR A 23 -7.82 6.65 -6.86
N ILE A 24 -8.08 6.65 -5.55
CA ILE A 24 -7.30 7.43 -4.57
C ILE A 24 -5.83 7.00 -4.56
N LYS A 25 -5.57 5.69 -4.55
CA LYS A 25 -4.20 5.17 -4.69
C LYS A 25 -3.55 5.66 -5.99
N TYR A 26 -4.27 5.57 -7.12
CA TYR A 26 -3.75 6.04 -8.41
C TYR A 26 -3.48 7.55 -8.42
N ALA A 27 -4.32 8.36 -7.77
CA ALA A 27 -4.10 9.80 -7.59
C ALA A 27 -2.80 10.09 -6.83
N PHE A 28 -2.52 9.36 -5.75
CA PHE A 28 -1.22 9.44 -5.04
C PHE A 28 -0.04 8.93 -5.88
N GLU A 29 -0.25 7.93 -6.74
CA GLU A 29 0.78 7.49 -7.70
C GLU A 29 1.09 8.57 -8.74
N LYS A 30 0.08 9.37 -9.15
CA LYS A 30 0.23 10.53 -10.04
C LYS A 30 0.77 11.79 -9.35
N GLY A 31 0.93 11.76 -8.03
CA GLY A 31 1.54 12.86 -7.26
C GLY A 31 0.56 13.92 -6.76
N MET A 32 -0.76 13.65 -6.79
CA MET A 32 -1.75 14.55 -6.19
C MET A 32 -1.55 14.67 -4.67
N SER A 33 -1.81 15.86 -4.14
CA SER A 33 -1.74 16.16 -2.72
C SER A 33 -2.95 15.60 -1.95
N VAL A 34 -2.81 15.52 -0.62
CA VAL A 34 -3.89 15.03 0.25
C VAL A 34 -5.06 16.01 0.22
N GLU A 35 -4.75 17.31 0.20
CA GLU A 35 -5.68 18.41 0.18
C GLU A 35 -6.52 18.41 -1.11
N GLU A 36 -5.88 18.18 -2.26
CA GLU A 36 -6.57 18.03 -3.55
C GLU A 36 -7.54 16.85 -3.51
N ILE A 37 -7.10 15.66 -3.09
CA ILE A 37 -7.96 14.46 -3.05
C ILE A 37 -9.11 14.65 -2.04
N SER A 38 -8.84 15.27 -0.89
CA SER A 38 -9.88 15.61 0.10
C SER A 38 -10.91 16.57 -0.47
N SER A 39 -10.48 17.56 -1.27
CA SER A 39 -11.39 18.52 -1.91
C SER A 39 -12.40 17.85 -2.84
N TYR A 40 -11.97 16.82 -3.60
CA TYR A 40 -12.82 16.05 -4.51
C TYR A 40 -13.69 15.03 -3.80
N THR A 41 -13.11 14.27 -2.86
CA THR A 41 -13.76 13.10 -2.24
C THR A 41 -14.55 13.44 -0.98
N LYS A 42 -14.26 14.59 -0.36
CA LYS A 42 -14.68 14.99 1.00
C LYS A 42 -14.29 14.00 2.10
N ILE A 43 -13.32 13.12 1.82
CA ILE A 43 -12.74 12.22 2.82
C ILE A 43 -11.82 13.06 3.71
N ASP A 44 -11.90 12.80 5.02
CA ASP A 44 -11.06 13.47 5.99
C ASP A 44 -9.55 13.25 5.68
N PRO A 45 -8.73 14.31 5.70
CA PRO A 45 -7.30 14.24 5.40
C PRO A 45 -6.54 13.18 6.19
N TRP A 46 -6.92 12.91 7.44
CA TRP A 46 -6.25 11.90 8.28
C TRP A 46 -6.30 10.51 7.66
N PHE A 47 -7.44 10.11 7.07
CA PHE A 47 -7.53 8.82 6.36
C PHE A 47 -6.69 8.80 5.10
N LEU A 48 -6.67 9.92 4.36
CA LEU A 48 -5.89 10.07 3.15
C LEU A 48 -4.38 10.03 3.44
N PHE A 49 -3.92 10.59 4.56
CA PHE A 49 -2.54 10.43 5.03
C PHE A 49 -2.17 8.97 5.31
N ASN A 50 -3.08 8.18 5.89
CA ASN A 50 -2.84 6.75 6.11
C ASN A 50 -2.73 5.99 4.79
N ILE A 51 -3.61 6.28 3.82
CA ILE A 51 -3.52 5.67 2.48
C ILE A 51 -2.22 6.09 1.79
N LYS A 52 -1.85 7.37 1.86
CA LYS A 52 -0.60 7.89 1.30
C LYS A 52 0.63 7.18 1.87
N GLN A 53 0.69 6.96 3.19
CA GLN A 53 1.76 6.19 3.83
C GLN A 53 1.89 4.77 3.26
N LEU A 54 0.76 4.10 3.00
CA LEU A 54 0.77 2.77 2.36
C LEU A 54 1.32 2.85 0.94
N VAL A 55 0.88 3.81 0.14
CA VAL A 55 1.34 3.99 -1.25
C VAL A 55 2.83 4.34 -1.32
N ASP A 56 3.31 5.21 -0.43
CA ASP A 56 4.71 5.61 -0.37
C ASP A 56 5.60 4.45 0.09
N PHE A 57 5.14 3.66 1.06
CA PHE A 57 5.80 2.41 1.44
C PHE A 57 5.87 1.44 0.26
N GLU A 58 4.78 1.24 -0.48
CA GLU A 58 4.73 0.37 -1.64
C GLU A 58 5.74 0.78 -2.72
N LYS A 59 5.86 2.09 -2.99
CA LYS A 59 6.85 2.64 -3.93
C LYS A 59 8.29 2.33 -3.51
N GLY A 60 8.60 2.44 -2.21
CA GLY A 60 9.93 2.17 -1.67
C GLY A 60 10.24 0.69 -1.38
N PHE A 61 9.22 -0.16 -1.29
CA PHE A 61 9.36 -1.57 -0.95
C PHE A 61 9.60 -2.48 -2.17
N LYS A 62 9.30 -2.02 -3.39
CA LYS A 62 9.54 -2.79 -4.60
C LYS A 62 10.96 -3.37 -4.63
N CYS A 63 11.04 -4.68 -4.76
CA CYS A 63 12.29 -5.42 -4.75
C CYS A 63 12.35 -6.37 -5.96
N GLU A 64 13.55 -6.58 -6.51
CA GLU A 64 13.73 -7.47 -7.66
C GLU A 64 13.84 -8.94 -7.22
N ASP A 65 14.48 -9.20 -6.08
CA ASP A 65 14.55 -10.52 -5.47
C ASP A 65 14.19 -10.47 -3.97
N ILE A 66 13.61 -11.57 -3.49
CA ILE A 66 13.22 -11.75 -2.09
C ILE A 66 14.40 -11.70 -1.12
N LYS A 67 15.62 -11.96 -1.62
CA LYS A 67 16.85 -11.92 -0.84
C LYS A 67 17.22 -10.50 -0.39
N ASP A 68 16.75 -9.48 -1.11
CA ASP A 68 17.02 -8.07 -0.81
C ASP A 68 16.14 -7.54 0.33
N ILE A 69 15.15 -8.33 0.78
CA ILE A 69 14.26 -7.96 1.86
C ILE A 69 14.98 -8.18 3.20
N THR A 70 15.31 -7.07 3.86
CA THR A 70 15.83 -7.10 5.23
C THR A 70 14.71 -7.41 6.23
N LYS A 71 15.11 -7.86 7.42
CA LYS A 71 14.18 -8.17 8.52
C LYS A 71 13.33 -6.95 8.90
N GLU A 72 13.94 -5.77 8.92
CA GLU A 72 13.31 -4.49 9.29
C GLU A 72 12.24 -4.12 8.26
N LYS A 73 12.56 -4.20 6.96
CA LYS A 73 11.60 -3.93 5.88
C LYS A 73 10.41 -4.88 5.94
N LEU A 74 10.66 -6.17 6.16
CA LEU A 74 9.58 -7.16 6.29
C LEU A 74 8.72 -6.89 7.52
N PHE A 75 9.33 -6.51 8.64
CA PHE A 75 8.61 -6.18 9.86
C PHE A 75 7.71 -4.94 9.69
N GLU A 76 8.23 -3.87 9.09
CA GLU A 76 7.44 -2.67 8.78
C GLU A 76 6.30 -2.98 7.82
N ALA A 77 6.51 -3.79 6.78
CA ALA A 77 5.43 -4.23 5.89
C ALA A 77 4.31 -4.93 6.66
N LYS A 78 4.65 -5.85 7.58
CA LYS A 78 3.65 -6.55 8.40
C LYS A 78 2.94 -5.62 9.39
N LYS A 79 3.64 -4.64 9.95
CA LYS A 79 3.07 -3.62 10.86
C LYS A 79 2.07 -2.71 10.14
N LEU A 80 2.35 -2.38 8.88
CA LEU A 80 1.43 -1.64 8.00
C LEU A 80 0.25 -2.48 7.49
N GLY A 81 0.20 -3.79 7.81
CA GLY A 81 -0.91 -4.67 7.48
C GLY A 81 -0.77 -5.41 6.14
N TYR A 82 0.40 -5.39 5.49
CA TYR A 82 0.60 -6.11 4.24
C TYR A 82 0.52 -7.64 4.44
N SER A 83 -0.24 -8.29 3.56
CA SER A 83 -0.31 -9.75 3.50
C SER A 83 0.93 -10.34 2.83
N ASP A 84 1.22 -11.62 3.09
CA ASP A 84 2.34 -12.32 2.46
C ASP A 84 2.14 -12.38 0.93
N VAL A 85 0.88 -12.40 0.46
CA VAL A 85 0.51 -12.32 -0.96
C VAL A 85 0.84 -10.96 -1.58
N GLN A 86 0.51 -9.87 -0.89
CA GLN A 86 0.82 -8.52 -1.37
C GLN A 86 2.33 -8.29 -1.44
N ILE A 87 3.07 -8.71 -0.41
CA ILE A 87 4.54 -8.63 -0.39
C ILE A 87 5.14 -9.45 -1.53
N ALA A 88 4.58 -10.65 -1.79
CA ALA A 88 5.03 -11.49 -2.89
C ALA A 88 4.81 -10.82 -4.26
N TYR A 89 3.65 -10.17 -4.45
CA TYR A 89 3.34 -9.40 -5.64
C TYR A 89 4.32 -8.22 -5.85
N LEU A 90 4.64 -7.48 -4.78
CA LEU A 90 5.57 -6.34 -4.84
C LEU A 90 7.01 -6.74 -5.17
N CYS A 91 7.37 -7.99 -4.89
CA CYS A 91 8.70 -8.54 -5.13
C CYS A 91 8.73 -9.61 -6.24
N ASN A 92 7.69 -9.63 -7.09
CA ASN A 92 7.56 -10.55 -8.22
C ASN A 92 7.89 -12.02 -7.88
N THR A 93 7.41 -12.49 -6.72
CA THR A 93 7.74 -13.78 -6.14
C THR A 93 6.47 -14.52 -5.70
N HIS A 94 6.63 -15.70 -5.10
CA HIS A 94 5.53 -16.50 -4.58
C HIS A 94 5.37 -16.34 -3.06
N GLU A 95 4.12 -16.36 -2.59
CA GLU A 95 3.75 -16.26 -1.17
C GLU A 95 4.53 -17.24 -0.28
N ASN A 96 4.76 -18.47 -0.75
CA ASN A 96 5.50 -19.49 -0.01
C ASN A 96 6.94 -19.05 0.34
N LYS A 97 7.60 -18.32 -0.57
CA LYS A 97 8.96 -17.81 -0.32
C LYS A 97 8.93 -16.70 0.73
N VAL A 98 7.94 -15.80 0.68
CA VAL A 98 7.74 -14.73 1.67
C VAL A 98 7.43 -15.31 3.04
N ARG A 99 6.56 -16.32 3.11
CA ARG A 99 6.25 -17.05 4.34
C ARG A 99 7.48 -17.73 4.93
N ALA A 100 8.31 -18.37 4.10
CA ALA A 100 9.56 -18.99 4.55
C ALA A 100 10.56 -17.96 5.10
N LEU A 101 10.73 -16.82 4.41
CA LEU A 101 11.57 -15.72 4.87
C LEU A 101 11.07 -15.14 6.20
N ARG A 102 9.75 -14.95 6.30
CA ARG A 102 9.09 -14.45 7.51
C ARG A 102 9.32 -15.37 8.71
N SER A 103 9.20 -16.69 8.50
CA SER A 103 9.52 -17.70 9.52
C SER A 103 11.00 -17.69 9.90
N LYS A 104 11.92 -17.55 8.92
CA LYS A 104 13.37 -17.44 9.16
C LYS A 104 13.71 -16.22 10.04
N PHE A 105 13.01 -15.10 9.84
CA PHE A 105 13.18 -13.90 10.67
C PHE A 105 12.37 -13.91 11.98
N ASN A 106 11.65 -15.00 12.26
CA ASN A 106 10.79 -15.17 13.43
C ASN A 106 9.73 -14.06 13.57
N ILE A 107 9.21 -13.56 12.45
CA ILE A 107 8.14 -12.55 12.43
C ILE A 107 6.80 -13.30 12.41
N LYS A 108 6.08 -13.30 13.53
CA LYS A 108 4.75 -13.88 13.61
C LYS A 108 3.71 -12.88 13.11
N ASN A 109 2.57 -13.38 12.62
CA ASN A 109 1.44 -12.51 12.28
C ASN A 109 0.99 -11.79 13.56
N SER A 110 1.36 -10.52 13.68
CA SER A 110 1.05 -9.67 14.81
C SER A 110 -0.39 -9.20 14.70
N ILE A 111 -1.34 -10.06 15.05
CA ILE A 111 -2.69 -9.61 15.41
C ILE A 111 -2.64 -8.85 16.76
N LEU A 112 -1.55 -8.98 17.53
CA LEU A 112 -1.40 -8.40 18.86
C LEU A 112 0.01 -7.82 19.08
N ILE A 113 0.30 -6.64 18.50
CA ILE A 113 1.26 -5.68 19.08
C ILE A 113 0.49 -4.36 19.28
N ARG A 114 -0.64 -4.44 19.96
CA ARG A 114 -1.07 -3.35 20.83
C ARG A 114 -0.54 -3.73 22.20
N ASN A 115 0.49 -3.04 22.65
CA ASN A 115 0.93 -3.09 24.04
C ASN A 115 -0.31 -2.90 24.93
N ARG A 116 -0.66 -3.93 25.69
CA ARG A 116 -1.29 -3.74 27.00
C ARG A 116 -0.19 -3.66 28.02
#